data_AF-A0A7W1KRD9-F1
#
_entry.id   AF-A0A7W1KRD9-F1
#
_cell.length_a   1.000
_cell.length_b   1.000
_cell.length_c   1.000
_cell.angle_alpha   90.00
_cell.angle_beta   90.00
_cell.angle_gamma   90.00
#
_symmetry.space_group_name_H-M   'P 1'
#
loop_
_entity.id
_entity.type
_entity.pdbx_description
1 polymer ?
#
loop_
_entity_poly.entity_id
_entity_poly.type
_entity_poly.pdbx_seq_one_letter_code
_entity_poly.pdbx_strand_id
1 'polypeptide(L)'
;MAAVARRANNNAWNEVFALILLGIATLLFLALISYAPKDLPAWLWFSKVATPNSPAQNFIGPLGAIVAGFCYFMIGAASYLLAAALLGLGAAKLFHAELNVSRRAGWIALFVISGACLLHLQSSFLRDWHS
;
A
#
# COMPACT_ATOMS: atom_id res chain seq x y z
N MET A 1 2.28 21.16 36.49
CA MET A 1 3.21 21.14 35.34
C MET A 1 3.41 19.73 34.72
N ALA A 2 3.51 18.65 35.51
CA ALA A 2 3.73 17.28 34.98
C ALA A 2 2.65 16.75 34.01
N ALA A 3 1.38 17.11 34.22
CA ALA A 3 0.27 16.68 33.33
C ALA A 3 0.33 17.32 31.93
N VAL A 4 0.81 18.56 31.83
CA VAL A 4 0.95 19.29 30.55
C VAL A 4 2.12 18.70 29.74
N ALA A 5 3.24 18.39 30.40
CA ALA A 5 4.40 17.77 29.75
C ALA A 5 4.10 16.36 29.20
N ARG A 6 3.34 15.53 29.94
CA ARG A 6 2.90 14.20 29.44
C ARG A 6 2.00 14.30 28.20
N ARG A 7 1.14 15.31 28.13
CA ARG A 7 0.20 15.49 27.01
C ARG A 7 0.91 15.91 25.72
N ALA A 8 1.92 16.79 25.82
CA ALA A 8 2.76 17.17 24.69
C ALA A 8 3.57 15.98 24.14
N ASN A 9 4.13 15.14 25.02
CA ASN A 9 4.89 13.96 24.60
C ASN A 9 4.02 12.93 23.85
N ASN A 10 2.80 12.67 24.34
CA ASN A 10 1.87 11.73 23.69
C ASN A 10 1.46 12.20 22.28
N ASN A 11 1.31 13.52 22.07
CA ASN A 11 1.05 14.08 20.75
C ASN A 11 2.24 13.93 19.80
N ALA A 12 3.46 14.22 20.28
CA ALA A 12 4.67 14.11 19.46
C ALA A 12 4.88 12.67 18.93
N TRP A 13 4.65 11.65 19.77
CA TRP A 13 4.72 10.26 19.33
C TRP A 13 3.67 9.91 18.27
N ASN A 14 2.45 10.45 18.39
CA ASN A 14 1.39 10.25 17.41
C ASN A 14 1.73 10.89 16.06
N GLU A 15 2.34 12.08 16.07
CA GLU A 15 2.81 12.77 14.85
C GLU A 15 3.93 12.00 14.17
N VAL A 16 4.94 11.53 14.91
CA VAL A 16 6.02 10.69 14.37
C VAL A 16 5.44 9.42 13.74
N PHE A 17 4.50 8.76 14.41
CA PHE A 17 3.85 7.57 13.86
C PHE A 17 3.06 7.90 12.58
N ALA A 18 2.37 9.04 12.53
CA ALA A 18 1.64 9.48 11.34
C ALA A 18 2.59 9.73 10.16
N LEU A 19 3.73 10.38 10.41
CA LEU A 19 4.74 10.65 9.40
C LEU A 19 5.38 9.36 8.87
N ILE A 20 5.71 8.40 9.74
CA ILE A 20 6.23 7.09 9.33
C ILE A 20 5.18 6.36 8.49
N LEU A 21 3.93 6.33 8.93
CA LEU A 21 2.84 5.69 8.21
C LEU A 21 2.63 6.32 6.82
N LEU A 22 2.63 7.65 6.74
CA LEU A 22 2.51 8.40 5.50
C LEU A 22 3.71 8.16 4.57
N GLY A 23 4.92 8.11 5.13
CA GLY A 23 6.15 7.79 4.41
C GLY A 23 6.08 6.41 3.79
N ILE A 24 5.77 5.38 4.57
CA ILE A 24 5.61 3.99 4.09
C ILE A 24 4.52 3.91 3.02
N ALA A 25 3.38 4.57 3.23
CA ALA A 25 2.28 4.59 2.27
C ALA A 25 2.68 5.26 0.94
N THR A 26 3.44 6.35 1.00
CA THR A 26 3.99 7.03 -0.19
C THR A 26 4.97 6.15 -0.93
N LEU A 27 5.90 5.52 -0.22
CA LEU A 27 6.87 4.59 -0.82
C LEU A 27 6.16 3.40 -1.48
N LEU A 28 5.12 2.86 -0.84
CA LEU A 28 4.31 1.78 -1.41
C LEU A 28 3.56 2.23 -2.66
N PHE A 29 2.95 3.42 -2.65
CA PHE A 29 2.26 3.98 -3.81
C PHE A 29 3.21 4.20 -4.99
N LEU A 30 4.39 4.75 -4.72
CA LEU A 30 5.41 4.98 -5.74
C LEU A 30 5.99 3.65 -6.28
N ALA A 31 6.14 2.65 -5.41
CA ALA A 31 6.56 1.32 -5.81
C ALA A 31 5.50 0.62 -6.69
N LEU A 32 4.21 0.82 -6.41
CA LEU A 32 3.10 0.27 -7.20
C LEU A 32 3.01 0.93 -8.59
N ILE A 33 3.08 2.26 -8.67
CA ILE A 33 2.94 2.97 -9.94
C ILE A 33 4.12 2.72 -10.89
N SER A 34 5.30 2.51 -10.32
CA SER A 34 6.54 2.21 -11.06
C SER A 34 6.83 0.71 -11.17
N TYR A 35 5.88 -0.16 -10.80
CA TYR A 35 6.08 -1.60 -10.78
C TYR A 35 6.22 -2.16 -12.20
N ALA A 36 7.38 -2.76 -12.50
CA ALA A 36 7.55 -3.62 -13.66
C ALA A 36 7.69 -5.09 -13.22
N PRO A 37 6.93 -6.04 -13.79
CA PRO A 37 7.05 -7.47 -13.49
C PRO A 37 8.46 -8.05 -13.76
N LYS A 38 9.28 -7.33 -14.52
CA LYS A 38 10.65 -7.69 -14.91
C LYS A 38 11.69 -7.28 -13.85
N ASP A 39 11.30 -6.44 -12.88
CA ASP A 39 12.17 -6.00 -11.79
C ASP A 39 12.20 -6.99 -10.62
N LEU A 40 11.41 -8.07 -10.69
CA LEU A 40 11.44 -9.12 -9.68
C LEU A 40 12.69 -10.00 -9.85
N PRO A 41 13.40 -10.28 -8.75
CA PRO A 41 14.46 -11.28 -8.76
C PRO A 41 13.96 -12.64 -9.26
N ALA A 42 14.75 -13.29 -10.11
CA ALA A 42 14.39 -14.58 -10.71
C ALA A 42 14.24 -15.73 -9.70
N TRP A 43 14.78 -15.58 -8.48
CA TRP A 43 14.64 -16.57 -7.39
C TRP A 43 13.27 -16.53 -6.69
N LEU A 44 12.42 -15.54 -6.98
CA LEU A 44 11.08 -15.47 -6.42
C LEU A 44 10.14 -16.40 -7.18
N TRP A 45 9.44 -17.25 -6.44
CA TRP A 45 8.49 -18.24 -6.95
C TRP A 45 7.30 -17.65 -7.72
N PHE A 46 7.00 -16.35 -7.54
CA PHE A 46 5.98 -15.61 -8.28
C PHE A 46 6.55 -14.67 -9.36
N SER A 47 7.86 -14.71 -9.61
CA SER A 47 8.44 -14.00 -10.74
C SER A 47 7.94 -14.59 -12.06
N LYS A 48 7.44 -13.73 -12.94
CA LYS A 48 6.93 -14.13 -14.27
C LYS A 48 8.03 -14.14 -15.34
N VAL A 49 9.27 -13.76 -14.99
CA VAL A 49 10.35 -13.48 -15.95
C VAL A 49 11.67 -14.11 -15.48
N ALA A 50 12.33 -14.85 -16.37
CA ALA A 50 13.59 -15.54 -16.09
C ALA A 50 14.82 -14.61 -16.05
N THR A 51 14.76 -13.47 -16.73
CA THR A 51 15.83 -12.46 -16.80
C THR A 51 15.39 -11.16 -16.13
N PRO A 52 15.91 -10.83 -14.94
CA PRO A 52 15.62 -9.56 -14.27
C PRO A 52 16.16 -8.37 -15.08
N ASN A 53 15.40 -7.28 -15.16
CA ASN A 53 15.85 -6.06 -15.82
C ASN A 53 16.99 -5.42 -15.02
N SER A 54 18.10 -5.07 -15.68
CA SER A 54 19.22 -4.35 -15.08
C SER A 54 19.45 -3.05 -15.85
N PRO A 55 19.24 -1.86 -15.26
CA PRO A 55 18.83 -1.60 -13.87
C PRO A 55 17.31 -1.76 -13.63
N ALA A 56 16.93 -1.94 -12.36
CA ALA A 56 15.53 -1.98 -11.93
C ALA A 56 14.80 -0.68 -12.34
N GLN A 57 13.63 -0.81 -12.95
CA GLN A 57 12.83 0.33 -13.43
C GLN A 57 11.94 0.91 -12.33
N ASN A 58 11.72 0.18 -11.23
CA ASN A 58 11.00 0.68 -10.06
C ASN A 58 11.75 1.85 -9.39
N PHE A 59 11.08 2.98 -9.19
CA PHE A 59 11.64 4.18 -8.55
C PHE A 59 12.20 3.96 -7.13
N ILE A 60 11.68 2.97 -6.39
CA ILE A 60 12.20 2.60 -5.06
C ILE A 60 13.35 1.58 -5.16
N GLY A 61 13.47 0.90 -6.31
CA GLY A 61 14.43 -0.19 -6.54
C GLY A 61 13.85 -1.58 -6.25
N PRO A 62 14.73 -2.61 -6.14
CA PRO A 62 14.31 -4.01 -6.07
C PRO A 62 13.40 -4.33 -4.88
N LEU A 63 13.65 -3.73 -3.71
CA LEU A 63 12.80 -3.94 -2.53
C LEU A 63 11.37 -3.44 -2.77
N GLY A 64 11.22 -2.25 -3.38
CA GLY A 64 9.92 -1.73 -3.77
C GLY A 64 9.19 -2.63 -4.76
N ALA A 65 9.92 -3.17 -5.75
CA ALA A 65 9.36 -4.11 -6.71
C ALA A 65 8.86 -5.41 -6.05
N ILE A 66 9.56 -5.94 -5.04
CA ILE A 66 9.13 -7.12 -4.28
C ILE A 66 7.85 -6.83 -3.51
N VAL A 67 7.79 -5.71 -2.77
CA VAL A 67 6.61 -5.36 -1.99
C VAL A 67 5.40 -5.09 -2.90
N ALA A 68 5.59 -4.30 -3.95
CA ALA A 68 4.55 -4.03 -4.93
C ALA A 68 4.08 -5.32 -5.62
N GLY A 69 5.01 -6.20 -6.02
CA GLY A 69 4.71 -7.50 -6.63
C GLY A 69 3.90 -8.41 -5.70
N PHE A 70 4.23 -8.44 -4.41
CA PHE A 70 3.46 -9.19 -3.41
C PHE A 70 2.04 -8.62 -3.24
N CYS A 71 1.89 -7.30 -3.17
CA CYS A 71 0.57 -6.66 -3.10
C CYS A 71 -0.27 -6.95 -4.35
N TYR A 72 0.33 -6.86 -5.54
CA TYR A 72 -0.32 -7.24 -6.80
C TYR A 72 -0.69 -8.71 -6.84
N PHE A 73 0.13 -9.61 -6.30
CA PHE A 73 -0.17 -11.03 -6.26
C PHE A 73 -1.37 -11.35 -5.37
N MET A 74 -1.48 -10.70 -4.20
CA MET A 74 -2.54 -10.96 -3.24
C MET A 74 -3.89 -10.38 -3.67
N ILE A 75 -3.92 -9.12 -4.14
CA ILE A 75 -5.17 -8.37 -4.37
C ILE A 75 -5.23 -7.68 -5.74
N GLY A 76 -4.24 -7.92 -6.61
CA GLY A 76 -4.23 -7.36 -7.96
C GLY A 76 -4.20 -5.83 -7.99
N ALA A 77 -4.96 -5.24 -8.91
CA ALA A 77 -5.09 -3.80 -9.04
C ALA A 77 -5.77 -3.12 -7.82
N ALA A 78 -6.43 -3.88 -6.93
CA ALA A 78 -6.95 -3.32 -5.69
C ALA A 78 -5.84 -2.87 -4.72
N SER A 79 -4.58 -3.26 -4.95
CA SER A 79 -3.43 -2.77 -4.21
C SER A 79 -3.25 -1.24 -4.28
N TYR A 80 -3.71 -0.58 -5.35
CA TYR A 80 -3.74 0.88 -5.40
C TYR A 80 -4.73 1.48 -4.40
N LEU A 81 -5.88 0.84 -4.19
CA LEU A 81 -6.85 1.27 -3.18
C LEU A 81 -6.27 1.13 -1.78
N LEU A 82 -5.49 0.08 -1.52
CA LEU A 82 -4.76 -0.09 -0.26
C LEU A 82 -3.75 1.04 -0.05
N ALA A 83 -2.92 1.34 -1.05
CA ALA A 83 -1.93 2.42 -0.95
C ALA A 83 -2.59 3.79 -0.76
N ALA A 84 -3.65 4.09 -1.51
CA ALA A 84 -4.42 5.31 -1.36
C ALA A 84 -5.08 5.42 0.03
N ALA A 85 -5.62 4.33 0.56
CA ALA A 85 -6.22 4.31 1.88
C ALA A 85 -5.18 4.51 2.99
N LEU A 86 -3.99 3.90 2.85
CA LEU A 86 -2.88 4.11 3.79
C LEU A 86 -2.37 5.57 3.76
N LEU A 87 -2.27 6.17 2.57
CA LEU A 87 -1.94 7.59 2.41
C LEU A 87 -2.99 8.48 3.10
N GLY A 88 -4.27 8.22 2.85
CA GLY A 88 -5.38 8.93 3.47
C GLY A 88 -5.38 8.80 4.99
N LEU A 89 -5.08 7.61 5.53
CA LEU A 89 -4.95 7.38 6.97
C LEU A 89 -3.74 8.11 7.57
N GLY A 90 -2.58 8.07 6.91
CA GLY A 90 -1.38 8.77 7.34
C GLY A 90 -1.59 10.28 7.38
N ALA A 91 -2.18 10.84 6.32
CA ALA A 91 -2.50 12.26 6.25
C ALA A 91 -3.55 12.65 7.29
N ALA A 92 -4.64 11.88 7.42
CA ALA A 92 -5.67 12.14 8.40
C ALA A 92 -5.12 12.10 9.83
N LYS A 93 -4.23 11.15 10.16
CA LYS A 93 -3.61 11.08 11.49
C LYS A 93 -2.64 12.24 11.75
N LEU A 94 -2.01 12.78 10.71
CA LEU A 94 -1.16 13.97 10.82
C LEU A 94 -1.97 15.24 11.11
N PHE A 95 -3.11 15.43 10.42
CA PHE A 95 -3.99 16.58 10.65
C PHE A 95 -4.85 16.43 11.91
N HIS A 96 -5.16 15.19 12.32
CA HIS A 96 -6.02 14.90 13.45
C HIS A 96 -5.41 13.78 14.31
N ALA A 97 -4.57 14.16 15.27
CA ALA A 97 -3.87 13.23 16.17
C ALA A 97 -4.79 12.32 17.01
N GLU A 98 -6.03 12.75 17.24
CA GLU A 98 -7.06 12.00 17.99
C GLU A 98 -7.78 10.92 17.16
N LEU A 99 -7.42 10.76 15.87
CA LEU A 99 -8.06 9.75 15.02
C LEU A 99 -7.60 8.34 15.37
N ASN A 100 -8.57 7.53 15.80
CA ASN A 100 -8.41 6.09 16.00
C ASN A 100 -8.30 5.35 14.66
N VAL A 101 -7.08 5.30 14.12
CA VAL A 101 -6.74 4.59 12.88
C VAL A 101 -7.12 3.11 12.95
N SER A 102 -6.96 2.45 14.11
CA SER A 102 -7.33 1.03 14.29
C SER A 102 -8.81 0.76 13.99
N ARG A 103 -9.71 1.65 14.41
CA ARG A 103 -11.15 1.52 14.15
C ARG A 103 -11.48 1.65 12.67
N ARG A 104 -10.73 2.49 11.94
CA ARG A 104 -10.92 2.75 10.50
C ARG A 104 -10.22 1.71 9.62
N ALA A 105 -9.15 1.10 10.11
CA ALA A 105 -8.39 0.08 9.39
C ALA A 105 -9.25 -1.11 9.00
N GLY A 106 -10.18 -1.55 9.87
CA GLY A 106 -11.12 -2.63 9.55
C GLY A 106 -12.02 -2.30 8.36
N TRP A 107 -12.58 -1.09 8.32
CA TRP A 107 -13.41 -0.62 7.20
C TRP A 107 -12.64 -0.47 5.90
N ILE A 108 -11.39 0.00 6.00
CA ILE A 108 -10.49 0.10 4.85
C ILE A 108 -10.13 -1.28 4.32
N ALA A 109 -9.83 -2.24 5.20
CA ALA A 109 -9.58 -3.62 4.80
C ALA A 109 -10.81 -4.22 4.08
N LEU A 110 -12.01 -4.04 4.64
CA LEU A 110 -13.25 -4.48 3.98
C LEU A 110 -13.46 -3.81 2.62
N PHE A 111 -13.20 -2.50 2.51
CA PHE A 111 -13.30 -1.77 1.25
C PHE A 111 -12.32 -2.30 0.20
N VAL A 112 -11.06 -2.55 0.59
CA VAL A 112 -10.03 -3.11 -0.30
C VAL A 112 -10.39 -4.54 -0.73
N ILE A 113 -10.85 -5.38 0.19
CA ILE A 113 -11.29 -6.75 -0.10
C ILE A 113 -12.50 -6.74 -1.06
N SER A 114 -13.48 -5.87 -0.80
CA SER A 114 -14.63 -5.69 -1.70
C SER A 114 -14.19 -5.23 -3.10
N GLY A 115 -13.27 -4.27 -3.19
CA GLY A 115 -12.68 -3.84 -4.45
C GLY A 115 -11.93 -4.96 -5.19
N ALA A 116 -11.21 -5.81 -4.46
CA ALA A 116 -10.54 -6.98 -5.03
C ALA A 116 -11.55 -8.00 -5.59
N CYS A 117 -12.63 -8.30 -4.85
CA CYS A 117 -13.72 -9.16 -5.32
C CYS A 117 -14.43 -8.58 -6.55
N LEU A 118 -14.72 -7.27 -6.55
CA LEU A 118 -15.35 -6.59 -7.68
C LEU A 118 -14.46 -6.62 -8.93
N LEU A 119 -13.16 -6.34 -8.80
CA LEU A 119 -12.23 -6.41 -9.92
C LEU A 119 -12.08 -7.84 -10.45
N HIS A 120 -12.10 -8.84 -9.57
CA HIS A 120 -12.10 -10.24 -9.96
C HIS A 120 -13.37 -10.57 -10.76
N LEU A 121 -14.55 -10.20 -10.26
CA LEU A 121 -15.83 -10.43 -10.93
C LEU A 121 -15.93 -9.69 -12.27
N GLN A 122 -15.49 -8.42 -12.31
CA GLN A 122 -15.46 -7.62 -13.54
C GLN A 122 -14.55 -8.26 -14.59
N SER A 123 -13.39 -8.81 -14.18
CA SER A 123 -12.47 -9.47 -15.10
C SER A 123 -13.07 -10.72 -15.75
N SER A 124 -13.92 -11.46 -15.01
CA SER A 124 -14.65 -12.60 -15.55
C SER A 124 -15.79 -12.14 -16.47
N PHE A 125 -16.63 -11.21 -16.00
CA PHE A 125 -17.80 -10.76 -16.74
C PHE A 125 -17.47 -10.08 -18.08
N LEU A 126 -16.41 -9.26 -18.13
CA LEU A 126 -15.98 -8.60 -19.38
C LEU A 126 -15.22 -9.54 -20.33
N ARG A 127 -14.62 -10.63 -19.82
CA ARG A 127 -14.01 -11.65 -20.68
C ARG A 127 -15.07 -12.48 -21.39
N ASP A 128 -16.13 -12.85 -20.69
CA ASP A 128 -17.23 -13.65 -21.25
C ASP A 128 -17.99 -12.89 -22.35
N TRP A 129 -18.05 -11.56 -22.28
CA TRP A 129 -18.71 -10.71 -23.29
C TRP A 129 -17.95 -10.61 -24.64
N HIS A 130 -16.68 -11.01 -24.66
CA HIS A 130 -15.81 -10.92 -25.84
C HIS A 130 -15.63 -12.26 -26.57
N SER A 131 -16.41 -13.28 -26.19
CA SER A 131 -16.45 -14.64 -26.76
C SER A 131 -17.74 -14.84 -27.57
#